data_AF-A0A522SYP7-F1
#
_entry.id   AF-A0A522SYP7-F1
#
_cell.length_a   1.000
_cell.length_b   1.000
_cell.length_c   1.000
_cell.angle_alpha   90.00
_cell.angle_beta   90.00
_cell.angle_gamma   90.00
#
_symmetry.space_group_name_H-M   'P 1'
#
loop_
_entity.id
_entity.type
_entity.pdbx_description
1 polymer ?
#
loop_
_entity_poly.entity_id
_entity_poly.type
_entity_poly.pdbx_seq_one_letter_code
_entity_poly.pdbx_strand_id
1 'polypeptide(L)'
;MITKELALRAAALVAAVLVGGCATAYQPKSFTGGFSETDLGPTSFKIGFSGNGFTSPERASDFALLRAADKSIEDGCSYFSVINEAEGGSTSSFTTSTATFGRHSAWGSSFTTPIFKPNSALLVRCFTNQAAGTSLFDAHFVAHSIRTKYHLPETSSQATNPAATNATSNMATTSSQSDSTAQVAMSPPTTNIAQQVLAAQRVARGQGCGDVSEAQDGTFEATCAAGTLIVQCDGDRCIPIRMKNN
;
A
#
# COMPACT_ATOMS: atom_id res chain seq x y z
N MET A 1 -11.85 4.57 54.54
CA MET A 1 -10.79 4.08 53.62
C MET A 1 -11.30 3.77 52.20
N ILE A 2 -12.60 3.46 52.01
CA ILE A 2 -13.20 3.11 50.70
C ILE A 2 -13.24 4.29 49.69
N THR A 3 -13.32 5.54 50.15
CA THR A 3 -13.42 6.73 49.28
C THR A 3 -12.11 7.11 48.56
N LYS A 4 -10.94 6.76 49.14
CA LYS A 4 -9.64 7.07 48.54
C LYS A 4 -9.31 6.16 47.35
N GLU A 5 -9.69 4.88 47.43
CA GLU A 5 -9.56 3.90 46.35
C GLU A 5 -10.43 4.26 45.14
N LEU A 6 -11.66 4.76 45.39
CA LEU A 6 -12.56 5.20 44.33
C LEU A 6 -12.07 6.48 43.63
N ALA A 7 -11.54 7.43 44.41
CA ALA A 7 -10.94 8.66 43.88
C ALA A 7 -9.67 8.39 43.08
N LEU A 8 -8.83 7.43 43.51
CA LEU A 8 -7.60 7.05 42.80
C LEU A 8 -7.89 6.33 41.48
N ARG A 9 -8.91 5.47 41.45
CA ARG A 9 -9.38 4.81 40.21
C ARG A 9 -10.03 5.80 39.24
N ALA A 10 -10.80 6.76 39.74
CA ALA A 10 -11.37 7.84 38.93
C ALA A 10 -10.28 8.76 38.36
N ALA A 11 -9.27 9.11 39.17
CA ALA A 11 -8.11 9.89 38.73
C ALA A 11 -7.28 9.14 37.67
N ALA A 12 -7.11 7.83 37.79
CA ALA A 12 -6.43 7.00 36.80
C ALA A 12 -7.21 6.92 35.46
N LEU A 13 -8.54 6.83 35.49
CA LEU A 13 -9.38 6.87 34.29
C LEU A 13 -9.35 8.24 33.61
N VAL A 14 -9.39 9.34 34.37
CA VAL A 14 -9.27 10.71 33.82
C VAL A 14 -7.88 10.95 33.24
N ALA A 15 -6.82 10.47 33.90
CA ALA A 15 -5.46 10.56 33.41
C ALA A 15 -5.26 9.74 32.11
N ALA A 16 -5.88 8.56 31.99
CA ALA A 16 -5.79 7.73 30.79
C ALA A 16 -6.45 8.37 29.56
N VAL A 17 -7.55 9.14 29.73
CA VAL A 17 -8.20 9.88 28.63
C VAL A 17 -7.36 11.06 28.15
N LEU A 18 -6.53 11.64 29.02
CA LEU A 18 -5.70 12.80 28.69
C LEU A 18 -4.43 12.48 27.88
N VAL A 19 -4.07 11.19 27.72
CA VAL A 19 -2.93 10.77 26.88
C VAL A 19 -3.33 10.54 25.42
N GLY A 20 -4.61 10.70 25.07
CA GLY A 20 -5.04 10.78 23.67
C GLY A 20 -4.40 12.02 23.03
N GLY A 21 -3.33 11.83 22.26
CA GLY A 21 -2.59 12.93 21.66
C GLY A 21 -3.51 13.89 20.92
N CYS A 22 -3.29 15.20 21.06
CA CYS A 22 -4.14 16.25 20.49
C CYS A 22 -4.25 16.24 18.95
N ALA A 23 -3.55 15.33 18.26
CA ALA A 23 -3.63 15.13 16.83
C ALA A 23 -5.01 14.63 16.40
N THR A 24 -5.39 14.92 15.16
CA THR A 24 -6.66 14.45 14.58
C THR A 24 -6.67 12.91 14.53
N ALA A 25 -7.77 12.32 15.01
CA ALA A 25 -8.00 10.88 14.98
C ALA A 25 -8.42 10.42 13.57
N TYR A 26 -8.30 9.12 13.32
CA TYR A 26 -8.84 8.50 12.12
C TYR A 26 -10.36 8.36 12.23
N GLN A 27 -11.09 9.30 11.62
CA GLN A 27 -12.55 9.42 11.73
C GLN A 27 -13.11 10.20 10.54
N PRO A 28 -14.42 10.07 10.21
CA PRO A 28 -15.06 10.92 9.22
C PRO A 28 -14.89 12.41 9.55
N LYS A 29 -14.82 13.24 8.52
CA LYS A 29 -14.54 14.68 8.63
C LYS A 29 -15.52 15.36 9.59
N SER A 30 -14.96 15.98 10.63
CA SER A 30 -15.67 16.76 11.64
C SER A 30 -14.95 18.09 11.90
N PHE A 31 -15.38 18.83 12.92
CA PHE A 31 -14.82 20.13 13.30
C PHE A 31 -13.31 20.08 13.59
N THR A 32 -12.82 18.96 14.13
CA THR A 32 -11.40 18.75 14.48
C THR A 32 -10.58 18.10 13.35
N GLY A 33 -11.18 17.95 12.17
CA GLY A 33 -10.58 17.25 11.03
C GLY A 33 -11.15 15.84 10.82
N GLY A 34 -10.50 15.06 9.96
CA GLY A 34 -10.89 13.69 9.61
C GLY A 34 -10.80 13.43 8.11
N PHE A 35 -11.22 12.23 7.70
CA PHE A 35 -11.24 11.80 6.31
C PHE A 35 -12.56 12.15 5.62
N SER A 36 -12.52 12.33 4.30
CA SER A 36 -13.68 12.52 3.43
C SER A 36 -13.51 11.71 2.17
N GLU A 37 -14.61 11.18 1.65
CA GLU A 37 -14.64 10.44 0.39
C GLU A 37 -15.52 11.13 -0.64
N THR A 38 -15.21 10.91 -1.91
CA THR A 38 -16.05 11.29 -3.04
C THR A 38 -15.87 10.26 -4.14
N ASP A 39 -16.93 9.50 -4.42
CA ASP A 39 -16.92 8.55 -5.52
C ASP A 39 -16.94 9.30 -6.86
N LEU A 40 -16.05 8.91 -7.77
CA LEU A 40 -15.93 9.50 -9.11
C LEU A 40 -16.35 8.51 -10.21
N GLY A 41 -16.55 7.26 -9.84
CA GLY A 41 -16.98 6.17 -10.71
C GLY A 41 -16.97 4.84 -9.96
N PRO A 42 -17.31 3.72 -10.63
CA PRO A 42 -17.45 2.41 -9.99
C PRO A 42 -16.17 1.84 -9.37
N THR A 43 -15.01 2.30 -9.83
CA THR A 43 -13.69 1.83 -9.35
C THR A 43 -12.75 2.98 -9.01
N SER A 44 -13.22 4.22 -9.07
CA SER A 44 -12.39 5.40 -8.85
C SER A 44 -13.04 6.36 -7.86
N PHE A 45 -12.27 6.80 -6.88
CA PHE A 45 -12.74 7.66 -5.82
C PHE A 45 -11.64 8.62 -5.39
N LYS A 46 -12.05 9.74 -4.79
CA LYS A 46 -11.15 10.72 -4.20
C LYS A 46 -11.26 10.64 -2.68
N ILE A 47 -10.12 10.49 -2.03
CA ILE A 47 -9.96 10.55 -0.59
C ILE A 47 -9.34 11.88 -0.23
N GLY A 48 -9.82 12.49 0.86
CA GLY A 48 -9.20 13.63 1.49
C GLY A 48 -9.02 13.39 2.98
N PHE A 49 -7.94 13.91 3.55
CA PHE A 49 -7.74 13.96 5.00
C PHE A 49 -7.40 15.39 5.41
N SER A 50 -8.02 15.87 6.47
CA SER A 50 -7.76 17.19 7.06
C SER A 50 -7.29 17.02 8.51
N GLY A 51 -6.08 17.44 8.81
CA GLY A 51 -5.49 17.45 10.15
C GLY A 51 -5.65 18.80 10.85
N ASN A 52 -5.54 18.78 12.18
CA ASN A 52 -5.48 19.98 13.01
C ASN A 52 -4.02 20.45 13.23
N GLY A 53 -3.83 21.49 14.05
CA GLY A 53 -2.51 22.07 14.36
C GLY A 53 -1.53 21.16 15.12
N PHE A 54 -1.99 20.00 15.58
CA PHE A 54 -1.18 19.00 16.27
C PHE A 54 -0.94 17.75 15.41
N THR A 55 -1.50 17.73 14.19
CA THR A 55 -1.34 16.63 13.24
C THR A 55 -0.14 16.93 12.34
N SER A 56 0.76 15.96 12.16
CA SER A 56 1.87 16.12 11.22
C SER A 56 1.41 15.89 9.77
N PRO A 57 2.07 16.49 8.76
CA PRO A 57 1.79 16.21 7.35
C PRO A 57 1.86 14.72 7.02
N GLU A 58 2.84 14.01 7.56
CA GLU A 58 3.02 12.57 7.32
C GLU A 58 1.83 11.78 7.86
N ARG A 59 1.33 12.14 9.06
CA ARG A 59 0.13 11.50 9.62
C ARG A 59 -1.12 11.78 8.79
N ALA A 60 -1.22 12.98 8.21
CA ALA A 60 -2.33 13.32 7.32
C ALA A 60 -2.30 12.49 6.03
N SER A 61 -1.12 12.33 5.42
CA SER A 61 -0.95 11.51 4.21
C SER A 61 -1.13 10.02 4.49
N ASP A 62 -0.60 9.51 5.60
CA ASP A 62 -0.83 8.13 6.02
C ASP A 62 -2.31 7.84 6.26
N PHE A 63 -3.05 8.75 6.88
CA PHE A 63 -4.49 8.55 7.11
C PHE A 63 -5.33 8.68 5.84
N ALA A 64 -4.92 9.49 4.87
CA ALA A 64 -5.52 9.48 3.54
C ALA A 64 -5.28 8.13 2.84
N LEU A 65 -4.06 7.59 2.93
CA LEU A 65 -3.70 6.29 2.34
C LEU A 65 -4.42 5.12 3.02
N LEU A 66 -4.53 5.15 4.36
CA LEU A 66 -5.31 4.20 5.13
C LEU A 66 -6.78 4.21 4.71
N ARG A 67 -7.37 5.40 4.50
CA ARG A 67 -8.76 5.46 4.04
C ARG A 67 -8.94 4.97 2.62
N ALA A 68 -7.96 5.20 1.74
CA ALA A 68 -7.96 4.62 0.40
C ALA A 68 -7.94 3.08 0.44
N ALA A 69 -7.17 2.50 1.34
CA ALA A 69 -7.13 1.06 1.55
C ALA A 69 -8.47 0.52 2.09
N ASP A 70 -9.02 1.15 3.14
CA ASP A 70 -10.32 0.74 3.69
C ASP A 70 -11.44 0.84 2.65
N LYS A 71 -11.52 1.95 1.92
CA LYS A 71 -12.52 2.14 0.87
C LYS A 71 -12.38 1.11 -0.26
N SER A 72 -11.15 0.75 -0.63
CA SER A 72 -10.91 -0.33 -1.61
C SER A 72 -11.44 -1.67 -1.10
N ILE A 73 -11.20 -2.01 0.16
CA ILE A 73 -11.68 -3.25 0.78
C ILE A 73 -13.22 -3.24 0.85
N GLU A 74 -13.82 -2.12 1.25
CA GLU A 74 -15.27 -1.91 1.29
C GLU A 74 -15.93 -2.10 -0.09
N ASP A 75 -15.26 -1.65 -1.15
CA ASP A 75 -15.71 -1.79 -2.54
C ASP A 75 -15.37 -3.17 -3.15
N GLY A 76 -14.78 -4.09 -2.38
CA GLY A 76 -14.46 -5.46 -2.81
C GLY A 76 -13.18 -5.58 -3.65
N CYS A 77 -12.32 -4.57 -3.64
CA CYS A 77 -11.03 -4.53 -4.32
C CYS A 77 -9.90 -4.98 -3.37
N SER A 78 -9.04 -5.90 -3.83
CA SER A 78 -7.84 -6.35 -3.09
C SER A 78 -6.66 -5.41 -3.27
N TYR A 79 -6.64 -4.65 -4.36
CA TYR A 79 -5.52 -3.78 -4.75
C TYR A 79 -6.00 -2.38 -5.13
N PHE A 80 -5.12 -1.39 -5.00
CA PHE A 80 -5.40 -0.03 -5.49
C PHE A 80 -4.15 0.69 -5.97
N SER A 81 -4.32 1.68 -6.84
CA SER A 81 -3.29 2.60 -7.28
C SER A 81 -3.68 4.04 -6.97
N VAL A 82 -2.71 4.83 -6.49
CA VAL A 82 -2.85 6.28 -6.38
C VAL A 82 -2.56 6.88 -7.76
N ILE A 83 -3.57 7.51 -8.37
CA ILE A 83 -3.47 8.17 -9.68
C ILE A 83 -2.88 9.57 -9.52
N ASN A 84 -3.29 10.26 -8.47
CA ASN A 84 -2.85 11.61 -8.17
C ASN A 84 -2.82 11.82 -6.66
N GLU A 85 -1.82 12.55 -6.20
CA GLU A 85 -1.67 12.97 -4.82
C GLU A 85 -1.51 14.49 -4.77
N ALA A 86 -2.14 15.10 -3.77
CA ALA A 86 -2.02 16.51 -3.49
C ALA A 86 -1.89 16.71 -1.98
N GLU A 87 -0.74 17.22 -1.56
CA GLU A 87 -0.45 17.57 -0.18
C GLU A 87 -0.45 19.09 -0.02
N GLY A 88 -0.81 19.56 1.18
CA GLY A 88 -0.79 20.98 1.50
C GLY A 88 -1.13 21.25 2.95
N GLY A 89 -1.53 22.49 3.22
CA GLY A 89 -2.17 22.83 4.48
C GLY A 89 -2.66 24.26 4.50
N SER A 90 -3.48 24.56 5.50
CA SER A 90 -3.98 25.90 5.77
C SER A 90 -3.35 26.44 7.04
N THR A 91 -2.86 27.68 7.01
CA THR A 91 -2.35 28.36 8.20
C THR A 91 -3.43 29.26 8.78
N SER A 92 -3.86 28.97 10.00
CA SER A 92 -4.68 29.88 10.82
C SER A 92 -3.84 30.51 11.90
N SER A 93 -4.16 31.73 12.34
CA SER A 93 -3.43 32.38 13.43
C SER A 93 -4.33 32.62 14.64
N PHE A 94 -3.75 32.55 15.83
CA PHE A 94 -4.42 32.93 17.07
C PHE A 94 -3.64 34.08 17.72
N THR A 95 -4.32 35.18 18.00
CA THR A 95 -3.71 36.37 18.60
C THR A 95 -4.13 36.45 20.06
N THR A 96 -3.15 36.34 20.96
CA THR A 96 -3.35 36.57 22.38
C THR A 96 -2.96 38.00 22.70
N SER A 97 -3.91 38.81 23.15
CA SER A 97 -3.67 40.20 23.56
C SER A 97 -3.78 40.32 25.07
N THR A 98 -2.84 41.03 25.69
CA THR A 98 -2.84 41.38 27.11
C THR A 98 -2.85 42.89 27.23
N ALA A 99 -3.77 43.44 28.01
CA ALA A 99 -3.86 44.88 28.27
C ALA A 99 -3.80 45.15 29.77
N THR A 100 -2.95 46.09 30.16
CA THR A 100 -2.83 46.61 31.53
C THR A 100 -3.33 48.04 31.55
N PHE A 101 -4.26 48.33 32.45
CA PHE A 101 -4.88 49.64 32.58
C PHE A 101 -4.39 50.34 33.85
N GLY A 102 -3.86 51.55 33.71
CA GLY A 102 -3.52 52.47 34.79
C GLY A 102 -4.53 53.62 34.88
N ARG A 103 -4.36 54.47 35.89
CA ARG A 103 -5.30 55.57 36.20
C ARG A 103 -5.45 56.61 35.07
N HIS A 104 -4.44 56.72 34.19
CA HIS A 104 -4.38 57.69 33.09
C HIS A 104 -3.76 57.12 31.80
N SER A 105 -3.47 55.82 31.75
CA SER A 105 -2.77 55.19 30.64
C SER A 105 -3.18 53.73 30.49
N ALA A 106 -3.02 53.17 29.30
CA ALA A 106 -3.20 51.75 29.04
C ALA A 106 -2.02 51.26 28.19
N TRP A 107 -1.47 50.11 28.55
CA TRP A 107 -0.43 49.44 27.77
C TRP A 107 -0.91 48.06 27.36
N GLY A 108 -0.79 47.76 26.06
CA GLY A 108 -1.18 46.49 25.49
C GLY A 108 0.02 45.77 24.86
N SER A 109 -0.03 44.45 24.83
CA SER A 109 0.88 43.62 24.06
C SER A 109 0.09 42.50 23.40
N SER A 110 0.37 42.23 22.14
CA SER A 110 -0.33 41.21 21.35
C SER A 110 0.68 40.26 20.75
N PHE A 111 0.42 38.96 20.88
CA PHE A 111 1.25 37.90 20.33
C PHE A 111 0.41 37.02 19.39
N THR A 112 0.81 36.95 18.12
CA THR A 112 0.12 36.15 17.10
C THR A 112 0.90 34.87 16.85
N THR A 113 0.28 33.72 17.09
CA THR A 113 0.87 32.40 16.83
C THR A 113 0.25 31.80 15.57
N PRO A 114 1.04 31.49 14.52
CA PRO A 114 0.55 30.74 13.36
C PRO A 114 0.39 29.26 13.71
N ILE A 115 -0.67 28.64 13.20
CA ILE A 115 -1.03 27.23 13.37
C ILE A 115 -1.27 26.65 11.98
N PHE A 116 -0.36 25.77 11.55
CA PHE A 116 -0.47 25.04 10.28
C PHE A 116 -1.34 23.80 10.44
N LYS A 117 -2.30 23.59 9.52
CA LYS A 117 -3.22 22.46 9.50
C LYS A 117 -3.00 21.67 8.20
N PRO A 118 -2.36 20.48 8.25
CA PRO A 118 -2.04 19.74 7.03
C PRO A 118 -3.32 19.18 6.38
N ASN A 119 -3.29 19.07 5.06
CA ASN A 119 -4.27 18.33 4.28
C ASN A 119 -3.58 17.44 3.26
N SER A 120 -4.18 16.28 3.01
CA SER A 120 -3.75 15.36 1.97
C SER A 120 -4.97 14.92 1.16
N ALA A 121 -4.82 14.79 -0.15
CA ALA A 121 -5.87 14.31 -1.04
C ALA A 121 -5.29 13.32 -2.04
N LEU A 122 -5.97 12.19 -2.21
CA LEU A 122 -5.59 11.10 -3.10
C LEU A 122 -6.72 10.84 -4.08
N LEU A 123 -6.40 10.80 -5.37
CA LEU A 123 -7.24 10.21 -6.39
C LEU A 123 -6.82 8.74 -6.54
N VAL A 124 -7.75 7.83 -6.35
CA VAL A 124 -7.46 6.39 -6.26
C VAL A 124 -8.31 5.63 -7.26
N ARG A 125 -7.73 4.56 -7.82
CA ARG A 125 -8.46 3.54 -8.56
C ARG A 125 -8.17 2.17 -7.97
N CYS A 126 -9.22 1.39 -7.71
CA CYS A 126 -9.10 0.06 -7.13
C CYS A 126 -9.28 -1.06 -8.16
N PHE A 127 -8.75 -2.24 -7.84
CA PHE A 127 -8.75 -3.44 -8.68
C PHE A 127 -8.98 -4.69 -7.84
N THR A 128 -9.68 -5.66 -8.42
CA THR A 128 -9.92 -6.98 -7.80
C THR A 128 -8.73 -7.92 -7.98
N ASN A 129 -8.08 -7.87 -9.14
CA ASN A 129 -6.91 -8.67 -9.48
C ASN A 129 -5.68 -7.79 -9.70
N GLN A 130 -4.50 -8.38 -9.53
CA GLN A 130 -3.25 -7.70 -9.81
C GLN A 130 -3.14 -7.43 -11.33
N ALA A 131 -3.19 -6.15 -11.72
CA ALA A 131 -3.02 -5.74 -13.11
C ALA A 131 -1.52 -5.64 -13.44
N ALA A 132 -1.07 -6.42 -14.42
CA ALA A 132 0.32 -6.41 -14.87
C ALA A 132 0.74 -5.01 -15.35
N GLY A 133 1.88 -4.51 -14.86
CA GLY A 133 2.49 -3.25 -15.32
C GLY A 133 2.11 -1.98 -14.54
N THR A 134 1.36 -2.09 -13.44
CA THR A 134 1.08 -0.95 -12.54
C THR A 134 1.58 -1.24 -11.12
N SER A 135 2.17 -0.23 -10.47
CA SER A 135 2.52 -0.30 -9.05
C SER A 135 1.25 -0.26 -8.23
N LEU A 136 0.72 -1.45 -7.93
CA LEU A 136 -0.47 -1.63 -7.11
C LEU A 136 -0.09 -1.84 -5.66
N PHE A 137 -0.79 -1.14 -4.76
CA PHE A 137 -0.75 -1.39 -3.34
C PHE A 137 -1.74 -2.49 -2.98
N ASP A 138 -1.33 -3.44 -2.15
CA ASP A 138 -2.25 -4.37 -1.49
C ASP A 138 -3.01 -3.62 -0.39
N ALA A 139 -4.34 -3.62 -0.49
CA ALA A 139 -5.19 -2.85 0.40
C ALA A 139 -5.10 -3.35 1.85
N HIS A 140 -5.07 -4.67 2.06
CA HIS A 140 -4.99 -5.25 3.40
C HIS A 140 -3.63 -4.99 4.03
N PHE A 141 -2.54 -5.12 3.28
CA PHE A 141 -1.19 -4.86 3.77
C PHE A 141 -1.00 -3.39 4.17
N VAL A 142 -1.48 -2.46 3.34
CA VAL A 142 -1.41 -1.02 3.64
C VAL A 142 -2.24 -0.69 4.89
N ALA A 143 -3.48 -1.18 4.96
CA ALA A 143 -4.34 -0.96 6.10
C ALA A 143 -3.69 -1.45 7.39
N HIS A 144 -3.20 -2.70 7.40
CA HIS A 144 -2.53 -3.29 8.56
C HIS A 144 -1.26 -2.54 8.97
N SER A 145 -0.41 -2.17 8.00
CA SER A 145 0.84 -1.48 8.27
C SER A 145 0.63 -0.10 8.92
N ILE A 146 -0.34 0.67 8.41
CA ILE A 146 -0.64 2.00 8.94
C ILE A 146 -1.36 1.90 10.29
N ARG A 147 -2.29 0.93 10.44
CA ARG A 147 -2.95 0.68 11.73
C ARG A 147 -1.96 0.30 12.81
N THR A 148 -1.00 -0.57 12.49
CA THR A 148 0.08 -0.95 13.39
C THR A 148 0.94 0.26 13.77
N LYS A 149 1.35 1.09 12.79
CA LYS A 149 2.12 2.33 13.05
C LYS A 149 1.43 3.26 14.04
N TYR A 150 0.11 3.39 13.96
CA TYR A 150 -0.67 4.33 14.77
C TYR A 150 -1.49 3.70 15.90
N HIS A 151 -1.33 2.41 16.16
CA HIS A 151 -2.03 1.66 17.22
C HIS A 151 -3.56 1.80 17.09
N LEU A 152 -4.06 1.76 15.85
CA LEU A 152 -5.48 1.84 15.54
C LEU A 152 -6.13 0.45 15.59
N PRO A 153 -7.42 0.34 15.93
CA PRO A 153 -8.11 -0.94 15.90
C PRO A 153 -8.18 -1.49 14.47
N GLU A 154 -8.00 -2.80 14.33
CA GLU A 154 -8.24 -3.52 13.08
C GLU A 154 -9.73 -3.61 12.80
N THR A 155 -10.13 -3.34 11.57
CA THR A 155 -11.50 -3.55 11.11
C THR A 155 -11.70 -5.05 10.93
N SER A 156 -12.71 -5.63 11.56
CA SER A 156 -12.91 -7.08 11.77
C SER A 156 -13.27 -7.91 10.52
N SER A 157 -12.73 -7.57 9.34
CA SER A 157 -12.92 -8.30 8.08
C SER A 157 -11.63 -8.99 7.58
N GLN A 158 -10.66 -9.24 8.45
CA GLN A 158 -9.46 -10.01 8.12
C GLN A 158 -9.74 -11.52 8.25
N ALA A 159 -10.38 -12.09 7.24
CA ALA A 159 -10.24 -13.52 6.96
C ALA A 159 -9.04 -13.72 6.01
N THR A 160 -7.91 -14.12 6.61
CA THR A 160 -6.85 -14.97 6.04
C THR A 160 -6.24 -14.60 4.68
N ASN A 161 -5.03 -14.05 4.71
CA ASN A 161 -4.01 -14.39 3.71
C ASN A 161 -2.85 -15.12 4.42
N PRO A 162 -2.76 -16.46 4.34
CA PRO A 162 -1.57 -17.17 4.74
C PRO A 162 -0.53 -17.06 3.61
N ALA A 163 0.34 -16.06 3.69
CA ALA A 163 1.62 -16.13 3.01
C ALA A 163 2.69 -16.55 4.02
N ALA A 164 3.32 -17.70 3.72
CA ALA A 164 4.51 -18.30 4.34
C ALA A 164 4.31 -19.27 5.53
N THR A 165 4.31 -20.60 5.26
CA THR A 165 5.34 -21.55 5.77
C THR A 165 5.10 -23.02 5.33
N ASN A 166 6.18 -23.62 4.78
CA ASN A 166 6.65 -25.01 4.89
C ASN A 166 5.97 -26.23 4.20
N ALA A 167 6.81 -26.85 3.34
CA ALA A 167 7.21 -28.27 3.30
C ALA A 167 6.36 -29.35 2.59
N THR A 168 6.94 -29.82 1.46
CA THR A 168 7.41 -31.20 1.20
C THR A 168 6.41 -32.37 1.10
N SER A 169 6.51 -33.01 -0.08
CA SER A 169 6.29 -34.43 -0.42
C SER A 169 4.87 -35.03 -0.36
N ASN A 170 4.33 -35.44 -1.52
CA ASN A 170 4.51 -36.82 -1.98
C ASN A 170 3.90 -37.06 -3.38
N MET A 171 4.62 -37.87 -4.15
CA MET A 171 4.18 -38.53 -5.37
C MET A 171 2.97 -39.45 -5.12
N ALA A 172 2.04 -39.51 -6.08
CA ALA A 172 1.47 -40.77 -6.54
C ALA A 172 0.86 -40.62 -7.93
N THR A 173 1.43 -41.39 -8.86
CA THR A 173 1.04 -41.69 -10.23
C THR A 173 -0.33 -42.36 -10.31
N THR A 174 -1.05 -42.22 -11.43
CA THR A 174 -1.49 -43.31 -12.36
C THR A 174 -2.85 -43.07 -13.02
N SER A 175 -2.85 -43.12 -14.38
CA SER A 175 -3.92 -43.55 -15.32
C SER A 175 -5.26 -42.78 -15.32
N SER A 176 -5.99 -42.57 -16.42
CA SER A 176 -6.00 -43.13 -17.79
C SER A 176 -6.98 -42.31 -18.64
N GLN A 177 -6.75 -42.39 -19.96
CA GLN A 177 -7.52 -41.94 -21.13
C GLN A 177 -9.06 -42.09 -21.04
N SER A 178 -9.81 -41.20 -21.69
CA SER A 178 -10.50 -41.47 -22.98
C SER A 178 -11.52 -40.37 -23.38
N ASP A 179 -11.32 -39.85 -24.60
CA ASP A 179 -12.30 -39.35 -25.59
C ASP A 179 -13.65 -38.72 -25.18
N SER A 180 -13.88 -37.48 -25.64
CA SER A 180 -14.84 -37.22 -26.75
C SER A 180 -14.91 -35.74 -27.15
N THR A 181 -14.49 -35.49 -28.39
CA THR A 181 -14.90 -34.48 -29.36
C THR A 181 -15.91 -33.38 -28.95
N ALA A 182 -15.47 -32.12 -29.01
CA ALA A 182 -16.26 -31.02 -29.60
C ALA A 182 -15.31 -29.91 -30.08
N GLN A 183 -15.32 -29.67 -31.40
CA GLN A 183 -14.53 -28.66 -32.09
C GLN A 183 -15.10 -27.26 -31.83
N VAL A 184 -14.25 -26.32 -31.41
CA VAL A 184 -14.41 -24.89 -31.72
C VAL A 184 -13.06 -24.38 -32.21
N ALA A 185 -13.07 -23.90 -33.44
CA ALA A 185 -11.92 -23.31 -34.10
C ALA A 185 -11.44 -22.04 -33.38
N MET A 186 -10.15 -21.97 -33.07
CA MET A 186 -9.38 -20.73 -33.08
C MET A 186 -7.90 -21.09 -33.28
N SER A 187 -7.29 -20.39 -34.22
CA SER A 187 -5.96 -20.56 -34.79
C SER A 187 -4.84 -20.73 -33.75
N PRO A 188 -3.73 -21.42 -34.10
CA PRO A 188 -2.64 -21.70 -33.17
C PRO A 188 -1.96 -20.39 -32.68
N PRO A 189 -1.53 -20.31 -31.41
CA PRO A 189 -0.65 -19.24 -30.99
C PRO A 189 0.68 -19.48 -31.70
N THR A 190 1.01 -18.67 -32.69
CA THR A 190 2.40 -18.56 -33.14
C THR A 190 3.18 -17.88 -32.02
N THR A 191 3.57 -18.66 -31.01
CA THR A 191 4.62 -18.30 -30.07
C THR A 191 5.79 -17.86 -30.92
N ASN A 192 6.08 -16.56 -30.93
CA ASN A 192 7.11 -16.02 -31.79
C ASN A 192 8.45 -16.41 -31.19
N ILE A 193 8.94 -17.61 -31.54
CA ILE A 193 10.19 -18.20 -31.04
C ILE A 193 11.35 -17.20 -31.21
N ALA A 194 11.32 -16.39 -32.29
CA ALA A 194 12.30 -15.33 -32.48
C ALA A 194 12.25 -14.25 -31.38
N GLN A 195 11.06 -13.84 -30.92
CA GLN A 195 10.94 -12.90 -29.80
C GLN A 195 11.43 -13.50 -28.48
N GLN A 196 11.18 -14.79 -28.25
CA GLN A 196 11.67 -15.49 -27.05
C GLN A 196 13.19 -15.62 -27.05
N VAL A 197 13.79 -15.95 -28.20
CA VAL A 197 15.25 -15.98 -28.36
C VAL A 197 15.87 -14.60 -28.09
N LEU A 198 15.24 -13.51 -28.57
CA LEU A 198 15.70 -12.15 -28.28
C LEU A 198 15.60 -11.80 -26.80
N ALA A 199 14.53 -12.22 -26.12
CA ALA A 199 14.36 -12.01 -24.68
C ALA A 199 15.41 -12.79 -23.87
N ALA A 200 15.67 -14.05 -24.22
CA ALA A 200 16.71 -14.87 -23.62
C ALA A 200 18.11 -14.27 -23.84
N GLN A 201 18.39 -13.77 -25.06
CA GLN A 201 19.67 -13.13 -25.40
C GLN A 201 19.95 -11.90 -24.55
N ARG A 202 18.93 -11.09 -24.22
CA ARG A 202 19.10 -9.91 -23.33
C ARG A 202 19.49 -10.33 -21.91
N VAL A 203 18.87 -11.39 -21.39
CA VAL A 203 19.18 -11.92 -20.04
C VAL A 203 20.60 -12.48 -20.01
N ALA A 204 21.00 -13.26 -21.01
CA ALA A 204 22.34 -13.83 -21.11
C ALA A 204 23.41 -12.73 -21.19
N ARG A 205 23.24 -11.72 -22.05
CA ARG A 205 24.19 -10.60 -22.16
C ARG A 205 24.29 -9.77 -20.89
N GLY A 206 23.17 -9.60 -20.17
CA GLY A 206 23.16 -8.92 -18.87
C GLY A 206 23.99 -9.62 -17.79
N GLN A 207 24.25 -10.93 -17.95
CA GLN A 207 25.10 -11.74 -17.08
C GLN A 207 26.51 -11.95 -17.64
N GLY A 208 26.89 -11.24 -18.72
CA GLY A 208 28.19 -11.36 -19.36
C GLY A 208 28.37 -12.65 -20.17
N CYS A 209 27.28 -13.31 -20.56
CA CYS A 209 27.30 -14.52 -21.38
C CYS A 209 27.20 -14.19 -22.88
N GLY A 210 27.64 -15.15 -23.72
CA GLY A 210 27.62 -15.07 -25.17
C GLY A 210 26.25 -15.31 -25.80
N ASP A 211 26.24 -15.88 -27.00
CA ASP A 211 25.00 -16.17 -27.72
C ASP A 211 24.25 -17.36 -27.12
N VAL A 212 22.92 -17.28 -27.22
CA VAL A 212 21.96 -18.24 -26.68
C VAL A 212 21.60 -19.27 -27.75
N SER A 213 21.61 -20.54 -27.38
CA SER A 213 21.07 -21.66 -28.17
C SER A 213 19.89 -22.31 -27.47
N GLU A 214 18.84 -22.65 -28.22
CA GLU A 214 17.69 -23.40 -27.71
C GLU A 214 18.06 -24.88 -27.50
N ALA A 215 17.77 -25.40 -26.31
CA ALA A 215 17.90 -26.80 -25.97
C ALA A 215 16.61 -27.58 -26.30
N GLN A 216 16.74 -28.90 -26.45
CA GLN A 216 15.62 -29.78 -26.85
C GLN A 216 14.47 -29.82 -25.83
N ASP A 217 14.69 -29.32 -24.60
CA ASP A 217 13.71 -29.24 -23.52
C ASP A 217 12.97 -27.90 -23.45
N GLY A 218 13.20 -27.00 -24.42
CA GLY A 218 12.58 -25.67 -24.47
C GLY A 218 13.25 -24.63 -23.56
N THR A 219 14.40 -24.97 -22.98
CA THR A 219 15.26 -24.01 -22.26
C THR A 219 16.30 -23.39 -23.19
N PHE A 220 16.86 -22.27 -22.77
CA PHE A 220 17.85 -21.52 -23.52
C PHE A 220 19.20 -21.56 -22.80
N GLU A 221 20.23 -22.06 -23.48
CA GLU A 221 21.59 -22.18 -22.93
C GLU A 221 22.52 -21.13 -23.54
N ALA A 222 23.31 -20.45 -22.70
CA ALA A 222 24.33 -19.50 -23.12
C ALA A 222 25.70 -19.83 -22.52
N THR A 223 26.76 -19.73 -23.32
CA THR A 223 28.13 -19.97 -22.83
C THR A 223 28.66 -18.70 -22.16
N CYS A 224 29.11 -18.80 -20.92
CA CYS A 224 29.69 -17.72 -20.13
C CYS A 224 31.12 -18.09 -19.70
N ALA A 225 31.91 -17.10 -19.26
CA ALA A 225 33.26 -17.35 -18.76
C ALA A 225 33.33 -18.30 -17.56
N ALA A 226 32.25 -18.38 -16.76
CA ALA A 226 32.16 -19.22 -15.56
C ALA A 226 31.46 -20.58 -15.79
N GLY A 227 30.95 -20.85 -17.00
CA GLY A 227 30.15 -22.05 -17.32
C GLY A 227 28.96 -21.75 -18.22
N THR A 228 28.03 -22.69 -18.33
CA THR A 228 26.81 -22.55 -19.15
C THR A 228 25.64 -22.04 -18.32
N LEU A 229 25.04 -20.93 -18.72
CA LEU A 229 23.84 -20.36 -18.11
C LEU A 229 22.59 -20.95 -18.77
N ILE A 230 21.65 -21.44 -17.96
CA ILE A 230 20.34 -21.91 -18.42
C ILE A 230 19.28 -20.85 -18.09
N VAL A 231 18.52 -20.48 -19.10
CA VAL A 231 17.45 -19.48 -19.06
C VAL A 231 16.14 -20.16 -19.43
N GLN A 232 15.11 -20.00 -18.60
CA GLN A 232 13.76 -20.46 -18.92
C GLN A 232 12.88 -19.26 -19.22
N CYS A 233 12.16 -19.36 -20.33
CA CYS A 233 11.26 -18.32 -20.79
C CYS A 233 9.82 -18.83 -20.76
N ASP A 234 8.93 -18.01 -20.24
CA ASP A 234 7.49 -18.15 -20.38
C ASP A 234 6.97 -16.92 -21.13
N GLY A 235 6.60 -17.11 -22.41
CA GLY A 235 6.34 -15.99 -23.32
C GLY A 235 7.56 -15.07 -23.46
N ASP A 236 7.38 -13.78 -23.21
CA ASP A 236 8.42 -12.74 -23.29
C ASP A 236 9.24 -12.59 -21.98
N ARG A 237 8.89 -13.36 -20.93
CA ARG A 237 9.56 -13.26 -19.62
C ARG A 237 10.56 -14.40 -19.47
N CYS A 238 11.84 -14.05 -19.53
CA CYS A 238 12.95 -14.98 -19.35
C CYS A 238 13.63 -14.75 -18.00
N ILE A 239 13.91 -15.82 -17.27
CA ILE A 239 14.65 -15.79 -16.00
C ILE A 239 15.84 -16.76 -16.03
N PRO A 240 17.00 -16.37 -15.46
CA PRO A 240 18.12 -17.30 -15.31
C PRO A 240 17.81 -18.28 -14.17
N ILE A 241 17.89 -19.58 -14.46
CA ILE A 241 17.58 -20.62 -13.47
C ILE A 241 18.85 -21.04 -12.73
N ARG A 242 19.92 -21.34 -13.47
CA ARG A 242 21.13 -21.94 -12.92
C ARG A 242 22.32 -21.78 -13.86
N MET A 243 23.52 -21.68 -13.27
CA MET A 243 24.79 -21.86 -13.99
C MET A 243 25.28 -23.31 -13.78
N LYS A 244 25.56 -24.02 -14.87
CA LYS A 244 26.34 -25.26 -14.85
C LYS A 244 27.81 -24.87 -15.00
N ASN A 245 28.61 -25.08 -13.96
CA ASN A 245 30.07 -24.98 -14.08
C ASN A 245 30.55 -26.15 -14.95
N ASN A 246 31.48 -25.87 -15.86
CA ASN A 246 32.14 -26.88 -16.69
C ASN A 246 33.15 -27.68 -15.85
#